data_AF-F4MV52-F1
#
_entry.id   AF-F4MV52-F1
#
_cell.length_a   1.000
_cell.length_b   1.000
_cell.length_c   1.000
_cell.angle_alpha   90.00
_cell.angle_beta   90.00
_cell.angle_gamma   90.00
#
_symmetry.space_group_name_H-M   'P 1'
#
loop_
_entity.id
_entity.type
_entity.pdbx_description
1 polymer ?
#
loop_
_entity_poly.entity_id
_entity_poly.type
_entity_poly.pdbx_seq_one_letter_code
_entity_poly.pdbx_strand_id
1 'polypeptide(L)'
;MATLFPVMVNVGISRGAAAAICASPAAIILAPTSGDVVLAAKASEMPLVDFAFKTTLPISIAAIVCMAIAHFFWQRYLDNKSQEKHEMMDVNDITTNAPSFYAILPFTPIIGVLIFDGKWGPELHIITVLVICMLIAAVIEFLRSFNAKTVFTGLEVAYRGMADAFATVVMLLVAAGVFAQGLSTVGFISGLIGLAQSFGTGGIIMMLVLVTITMLAAMTTGSGNAPFYAFVELIPKLAAQMGINPAYLVIPMLQASNLGRTLSPVSGVVVAVAGMAKISPFEVVKRTSVPVLVGLVVVIVATEILVPVHL
;
A
#
# COMPACT_ATOMS: atom_id res chain seq x y z
N MET A 1 -10.32 11.04 -0.30
CA MET A 1 -10.40 12.05 -1.37
C MET A 1 -11.69 12.83 -1.31
N ALA A 2 -12.87 12.19 -1.42
CA ALA A 2 -14.18 12.86 -1.41
C ALA A 2 -14.40 13.84 -0.24
N THR A 3 -13.88 13.53 0.95
CA THR A 3 -13.99 14.38 2.15
C THR A 3 -12.83 15.36 2.31
N LEU A 4 -11.60 14.89 2.14
CA LEU A 4 -10.39 15.68 2.41
C LEU A 4 -10.13 16.75 1.34
N PHE A 5 -10.42 16.45 0.06
CA PHE A 5 -10.09 17.33 -1.06
C PHE A 5 -10.88 18.66 -0.99
N PRO A 6 -12.22 18.68 -0.82
CA PRO A 6 -12.96 19.93 -0.71
C PRO A 6 -12.54 20.77 0.50
N VAL A 7 -12.24 20.13 1.64
CA VAL A 7 -11.79 20.84 2.85
C VAL A 7 -10.46 21.55 2.60
N MET A 8 -9.48 20.87 1.99
CA MET A 8 -8.17 21.47 1.70
C MET A 8 -8.28 22.66 0.74
N VAL A 9 -9.07 22.52 -0.34
CA VAL A 9 -9.25 23.61 -1.31
C VAL A 9 -9.91 24.83 -0.66
N ASN A 10 -10.88 24.63 0.24
CA ASN A 10 -11.57 25.74 0.92
C ASN A 10 -10.77 26.40 2.05
N VAL A 11 -9.73 25.76 2.55
CA VAL A 11 -8.77 26.38 3.49
C VAL A 11 -7.66 27.14 2.74
N GLY A 12 -7.71 27.16 1.40
CA GLY A 12 -6.77 27.92 0.57
C GLY A 12 -5.52 27.13 0.15
N ILE A 13 -5.64 25.80 0.03
CA ILE A 13 -4.63 24.96 -0.64
C ILE A 13 -4.97 24.88 -2.13
N SER A 14 -3.98 24.98 -3.01
CA SER A 14 -4.19 24.85 -4.46
C SER A 14 -4.80 23.48 -4.81
N ARG A 15 -5.60 23.42 -5.90
CA ARG A 15 -6.21 22.16 -6.35
C ARG A 15 -5.15 21.11 -6.65
N GLY A 16 -4.04 21.52 -7.28
CA GLY A 16 -2.91 20.64 -7.56
C GLY A 16 -2.25 20.09 -6.28
N ALA A 17 -2.03 20.92 -5.26
CA ALA A 17 -1.46 20.46 -4.00
C ALA A 17 -2.43 19.54 -3.23
N ALA A 18 -3.72 19.91 -3.16
CA ALA A 18 -4.76 19.09 -2.55
C ALA A 18 -4.90 17.73 -3.27
N ALA A 19 -4.76 17.72 -4.60
CA ALA A 19 -4.75 16.52 -5.41
C ALA A 19 -3.55 15.63 -5.06
N ALA A 20 -2.34 16.18 -5.08
CA ALA A 20 -1.14 15.43 -4.74
C ALA A 20 -1.21 14.83 -3.33
N ILE A 21 -1.67 15.60 -2.34
CA ILE A 21 -1.88 15.11 -0.96
C ILE A 21 -2.95 14.01 -0.91
N CYS A 22 -3.98 14.07 -1.76
CA CYS A 22 -5.00 13.04 -1.86
C CYS A 22 -4.52 11.75 -2.54
N ALA A 23 -3.54 11.83 -3.44
CA ALA A 23 -2.96 10.69 -4.14
C ALA A 23 -1.89 9.96 -3.30
N SER A 24 -1.16 10.66 -2.45
CA SER A 24 -0.04 10.12 -1.65
C SER A 24 -0.37 9.05 -0.60
N PRO A 25 -1.58 8.95 0.01
CA PRO A 25 -1.88 7.89 0.96
C PRO A 25 -1.78 6.49 0.35
N ALA A 26 -1.92 6.38 -0.97
CA ALA A 26 -1.72 5.14 -1.71
C ALA A 26 -0.24 4.71 -1.83
N ALA A 27 0.70 5.58 -1.44
CA ALA A 27 2.12 5.39 -1.62
C ALA A 27 2.77 4.53 -0.51
N ILE A 28 2.24 4.60 0.72
CA ILE A 28 2.77 3.88 1.88
C ILE A 28 1.68 3.02 2.51
N ILE A 29 1.95 1.73 2.66
CA ILE A 29 0.98 0.80 3.25
C ILE A 29 1.07 0.81 4.78
N LEU A 30 -0.09 1.05 5.42
CA LEU A 30 -0.25 1.07 6.88
C LEU A 30 -1.29 0.07 7.39
N ALA A 31 -1.98 -0.62 6.48
CA ALA A 31 -3.04 -1.55 6.83
C ALA A 31 -2.44 -2.94 7.13
N PRO A 32 -2.34 -3.38 8.39
CA PRO A 32 -1.74 -4.68 8.75
C PRO A 32 -2.55 -5.85 8.19
N THR A 33 -3.84 -5.65 7.94
CA THR A 33 -4.76 -6.66 7.42
C THR A 33 -4.88 -6.65 5.90
N SER A 34 -4.07 -5.88 5.17
CA SER A 34 -4.11 -5.89 3.71
C SER A 34 -3.53 -7.19 3.15
N GLY A 35 -4.06 -7.65 2.01
CA GLY A 35 -3.56 -8.85 1.35
C GLY A 35 -2.07 -8.78 1.02
N ASP A 36 -1.59 -7.59 0.65
CA ASP A 36 -0.17 -7.35 0.33
C ASP A 36 0.72 -7.55 1.56
N VAL A 37 0.32 -7.02 2.73
CA VAL A 37 1.08 -7.15 3.98
C VAL A 37 1.03 -8.58 4.52
N VAL A 38 -0.11 -9.26 4.41
CA VAL A 38 -0.24 -10.67 4.80
C VAL A 38 0.66 -11.57 3.93
N LEU A 39 0.66 -11.33 2.62
CA LEU A 39 1.53 -12.07 1.70
C LEU A 39 3.00 -11.74 1.93
N ALA A 40 3.33 -10.47 2.17
CA ALA A 40 4.67 -10.02 2.51
C ALA A 40 5.19 -10.69 3.79
N ALA A 41 4.38 -10.74 4.86
CA ALA A 41 4.73 -11.40 6.10
C ALA A 41 4.99 -12.90 5.90
N LYS A 42 4.14 -13.56 5.10
CA LYS A 42 4.30 -14.98 4.75
C LYS A 42 5.58 -15.24 3.95
N ALA A 43 5.86 -14.42 2.93
CA ALA A 43 7.10 -14.50 2.16
C ALA A 43 8.33 -14.13 2.98
N SER A 44 8.13 -13.39 4.09
CA SER A 44 9.18 -13.03 5.02
C SER A 44 9.41 -14.05 6.13
N GLU A 45 8.58 -15.11 6.20
CA GLU A 45 8.56 -16.09 7.30
C GLU A 45 8.41 -15.44 8.70
N MET A 46 7.70 -14.31 8.77
CA MET A 46 7.47 -13.55 10.00
C MET A 46 6.00 -13.60 10.44
N PRO A 47 5.70 -13.64 11.75
CA PRO A 47 4.35 -13.41 12.25
C PRO A 47 3.81 -12.07 11.76
N LEU A 48 2.52 -12.02 11.39
CA LEU A 48 1.91 -10.83 10.79
C LEU A 48 2.04 -9.59 11.68
N VAL A 49 1.79 -9.74 12.97
CA VAL A 49 1.84 -8.60 13.92
C VAL A 49 3.26 -8.06 14.03
N ASP A 50 4.27 -8.94 14.04
CA ASP A 50 5.66 -8.54 14.09
C ASP A 50 6.09 -7.84 12.79
N PHE A 51 5.73 -8.42 11.64
CA PHE A 51 6.01 -7.81 10.34
C PHE A 51 5.32 -6.45 10.17
N ALA A 52 4.05 -6.34 10.58
CA ALA A 52 3.28 -5.12 10.36
C ALA A 52 3.65 -4.02 11.36
N PHE A 53 3.73 -4.33 12.66
CA PHE A 53 3.87 -3.31 13.71
C PHE A 53 5.32 -3.10 14.19
N LYS A 54 6.16 -4.13 14.22
CA LYS A 54 7.54 -3.98 14.71
C LYS A 54 8.50 -3.51 13.62
N THR A 55 8.32 -3.96 12.38
CA THR A 55 9.24 -3.62 11.28
C THR A 55 8.64 -2.62 10.30
N THR A 56 7.49 -2.93 9.69
CA THR A 56 6.93 -2.10 8.61
C THR A 56 6.40 -0.75 9.12
N LEU A 57 5.68 -0.72 10.24
CA LEU A 57 5.05 0.50 10.75
C LEU A 57 6.07 1.62 11.09
N PRO A 58 7.18 1.38 11.81
CA PRO A 58 8.19 2.42 12.04
C PRO A 58 8.78 2.99 10.75
N ILE A 59 9.07 2.12 9.77
CA ILE A 59 9.59 2.51 8.45
C ILE A 59 8.55 3.37 7.71
N SER A 60 7.30 2.94 7.69
CA SER A 60 6.19 3.68 7.07
C SER A 60 5.97 5.05 7.72
N ILE A 61 6.02 5.15 9.05
CA ILE A 61 5.88 6.43 9.76
C ILE A 61 7.02 7.38 9.39
N ALA A 62 8.27 6.91 9.42
CA ALA A 62 9.43 7.73 9.03
C ALA A 62 9.29 8.24 7.59
N ALA A 63 8.87 7.36 6.67
CA ALA A 63 8.63 7.72 5.27
C ALA A 63 7.50 8.77 5.15
N ILE A 64 6.37 8.58 5.84
CA ILE A 64 5.24 9.52 5.80
C ILE A 64 5.64 10.91 6.32
N VAL A 65 6.38 10.98 7.43
CA VAL A 65 6.85 12.27 7.97
C VAL A 65 7.74 12.99 6.95
N CYS A 66 8.69 12.29 6.35
CA CYS A 66 9.59 12.87 5.35
C CYS A 66 8.85 13.26 4.06
N MET A 67 7.90 12.43 3.62
CA MET A 67 7.01 12.75 2.49
C MET A 67 6.17 13.98 2.77
N ALA A 68 5.62 14.13 3.98
CA ALA A 68 4.81 15.29 4.36
C ALA A 68 5.65 16.58 4.33
N ILE A 69 6.88 16.53 4.83
CA ILE A 69 7.84 17.65 4.74
C ILE A 69 8.16 17.96 3.27
N ALA A 70 8.42 16.94 2.45
CA ALA A 70 8.66 17.13 1.02
C ALA A 70 7.44 17.73 0.31
N HIS A 71 6.22 17.32 0.65
CA HIS A 71 4.99 17.92 0.14
C HIS A 71 4.92 19.41 0.49
N PHE A 72 5.23 19.80 1.72
CA PHE A 72 5.18 21.19 2.15
C PHE A 72 6.06 22.10 1.27
N PHE A 73 7.31 21.70 1.01
CA PHE A 73 8.22 22.50 0.20
C PHE A 73 7.94 22.41 -1.31
N TRP A 74 7.69 21.19 -1.81
CA TRP A 74 7.52 20.95 -3.24
C TRP A 74 6.24 21.57 -3.80
N GLN A 75 5.13 21.49 -3.06
CA GLN A 75 3.88 22.10 -3.50
C GLN A 75 3.98 23.62 -3.54
N ARG A 76 4.59 24.27 -2.54
CA ARG A 76 4.83 25.73 -2.55
C ARG A 76 5.69 26.17 -3.72
N TYR A 77 6.75 25.41 -4.02
CA TYR A 77 7.60 25.68 -5.17
C TYR A 77 6.82 25.62 -6.50
N LEU A 78 6.01 24.58 -6.68
CA LEU A 78 5.19 24.43 -7.89
C LEU A 78 4.08 25.47 -7.98
N ASP A 79 3.41 25.79 -6.88
CA ASP A 79 2.33 26.78 -6.84
C ASP A 79 2.84 28.19 -7.17
N ASN A 80 4.02 28.57 -6.66
CA ASN A 80 4.68 29.82 -7.02
C ASN A 80 5.06 29.87 -8.50
N LYS A 81 5.41 28.73 -9.11
CA LYS A 81 5.79 28.64 -10.52
C LYS A 81 4.58 28.65 -11.46
N SER A 82 3.44 28.11 -11.03
CA SER A 82 2.25 27.95 -11.85
C SER A 82 1.28 29.14 -11.78
N GLN A 83 1.46 30.10 -10.85
CA GLN A 83 0.54 31.23 -10.60
C GLN A 83 -0.95 30.81 -10.53
N GLU A 84 -1.25 29.69 -9.89
CA GLU A 84 -2.61 29.16 -9.84
C GLU A 84 -3.55 30.06 -9.03
N LYS A 85 -4.71 30.38 -9.60
CA LYS A 85 -5.78 31.10 -8.91
C LYS A 85 -6.54 30.13 -8.01
N HIS A 86 -6.74 30.54 -6.76
CA HIS A 86 -7.59 29.80 -5.82
C HIS A 86 -9.05 29.89 -6.26
N GLU A 87 -9.59 28.77 -6.76
CA GLU A 87 -11.03 28.59 -6.94
C GLU A 87 -11.57 27.70 -5.84
N MET A 88 -12.32 28.32 -4.91
CA MET A 88 -13.06 27.58 -3.89
C MET A 88 -14.07 26.63 -4.55
N MET A 89 -14.24 25.45 -3.95
CA MET A 89 -15.25 24.49 -4.38
C MET A 89 -16.48 24.64 -3.50
N ASP A 90 -17.65 24.74 -4.14
CA ASP A 90 -18.92 24.68 -3.43
C ASP A 90 -19.09 23.26 -2.83
N VAL A 91 -19.22 23.16 -1.50
CA VAL A 91 -19.16 21.88 -0.74
C VAL A 91 -20.54 21.28 -0.51
N ASN A 92 -21.55 21.70 -1.26
CA ASN A 92 -22.94 21.44 -0.89
C ASN A 92 -23.46 20.01 -1.14
N ASP A 93 -22.63 19.03 -1.51
CA ASP A 93 -23.11 17.68 -1.92
C ASP A 93 -22.55 16.47 -1.15
N ILE A 94 -22.14 16.60 0.13
CA ILE A 94 -21.84 15.42 0.97
C ILE A 94 -22.88 15.31 2.09
N THR A 95 -24.05 14.78 1.76
CA THR A 95 -25.05 14.37 2.76
C THR A 95 -24.78 12.94 3.21
N THR A 96 -24.44 12.76 4.49
CA THR A 96 -24.23 11.42 5.06
C THR A 96 -25.45 11.01 5.87
N ASN A 97 -26.16 9.96 5.43
CA ASN A 97 -27.34 9.42 6.12
C ASN A 97 -26.99 8.22 7.03
N ALA A 98 -25.71 8.04 7.37
CA ALA A 98 -25.20 6.92 8.14
C ALA A 98 -24.98 7.30 9.64
N PRO A 99 -25.25 6.40 10.60
CA PRO A 99 -25.04 6.65 12.02
C PRO A 99 -23.57 6.90 12.32
N SER A 100 -23.28 7.87 13.19
CA SER A 100 -21.92 8.30 13.51
C SER A 100 -21.03 7.15 14.04
N PHE A 101 -21.62 6.16 14.73
CA PHE A 101 -20.86 5.03 15.27
C PHE A 101 -20.33 4.07 14.19
N TYR A 102 -20.87 4.08 12.96
CA TYR A 102 -20.37 3.22 11.87
C TYR A 102 -18.93 3.54 11.50
N ALA A 103 -18.45 4.74 11.85
CA ALA A 103 -17.07 5.14 11.68
C ALA A 103 -16.07 4.20 12.39
N ILE A 104 -16.50 3.46 13.42
CA ILE A 104 -15.62 2.51 14.13
C ILE A 104 -15.46 1.17 13.39
N LEU A 105 -16.45 0.78 12.58
CA LEU A 105 -16.50 -0.55 11.96
C LEU A 105 -15.27 -0.86 11.08
N PRO A 106 -14.75 0.07 10.25
CA PRO A 106 -13.55 -0.17 9.45
C PRO A 106 -12.28 -0.43 10.29
N PHE A 107 -12.25 0.00 11.56
CA PHE A 107 -11.12 -0.23 12.47
C PHE A 107 -11.23 -1.54 13.26
N THR A 108 -12.41 -2.17 13.28
CA THR A 108 -12.63 -3.44 14.00
C THR A 108 -11.66 -4.56 13.61
N PRO A 109 -11.23 -4.73 12.34
CA PRO A 109 -10.22 -5.74 12.00
C PRO A 109 -8.87 -5.51 12.69
N ILE A 110 -8.43 -4.26 12.77
CA ILE A 110 -7.15 -3.91 13.39
C ILE A 110 -7.23 -4.16 14.90
N ILE A 111 -8.33 -3.74 15.53
CA ILE A 111 -8.58 -3.99 16.96
C ILE A 111 -8.63 -5.50 17.23
N GLY A 112 -9.33 -6.25 16.39
CA GLY A 112 -9.43 -7.70 16.51
C GLY A 112 -8.08 -8.39 16.42
N VAL A 113 -7.24 -8.04 15.44
CA VAL A 113 -5.89 -8.60 15.31
C VAL A 113 -5.03 -8.30 16.54
N LEU A 114 -5.13 -7.11 17.13
CA LEU A 114 -4.35 -6.75 18.33
C LEU A 114 -4.83 -7.46 19.60
N ILE A 115 -6.13 -7.71 19.74
CA ILE A 115 -6.71 -8.41 20.91
C ILE A 115 -6.43 -9.92 20.83
N PHE A 116 -6.59 -10.52 19.65
CA PHE A 116 -6.46 -11.96 19.42
C PHE A 116 -5.05 -12.39 18.95
N ASP A 117 -4.02 -11.63 19.33
CA ASP A 117 -2.60 -11.91 19.09
C ASP A 117 -1.97 -12.82 20.18
N GLY A 118 -2.78 -13.55 20.95
CA GLY A 118 -2.29 -14.43 22.02
C GLY A 118 -1.92 -13.74 23.35
N LYS A 119 -1.78 -12.41 23.38
CA LYS A 119 -1.45 -11.64 24.59
C LYS A 119 -2.64 -11.37 25.52
N TRP A 120 -3.78 -10.99 24.94
CA TRP A 120 -4.98 -10.57 25.69
C TRP A 120 -6.16 -11.54 25.48
N GLY A 121 -6.11 -12.36 24.43
CA GLY A 121 -7.10 -13.38 24.09
C GLY A 121 -6.44 -14.57 23.38
N PRO A 122 -7.21 -15.60 22.99
CA PRO A 122 -6.67 -16.72 22.24
C PRO A 122 -6.11 -16.25 20.89
N GLU A 123 -5.03 -16.90 20.43
CA GLU A 123 -4.46 -16.62 19.12
C GLU A 123 -5.44 -17.06 18.03
N LEU A 124 -6.00 -16.11 17.30
CA LEU A 124 -6.92 -16.37 16.18
C LEU A 124 -6.25 -16.06 14.86
N HIS A 125 -6.43 -16.94 13.89
CA HIS A 125 -6.02 -16.68 12.52
C HIS A 125 -6.73 -15.41 11.99
N ILE A 126 -6.02 -14.57 11.24
CA ILE A 126 -6.55 -13.30 10.72
C ILE A 126 -7.88 -13.47 9.97
N ILE A 127 -8.03 -14.56 9.20
CA ILE A 127 -9.28 -14.86 8.47
C ILE A 127 -10.45 -15.00 9.44
N THR A 128 -10.25 -15.70 10.57
CA THR A 128 -11.29 -15.87 11.59
C THR A 128 -11.70 -14.52 12.18
N VAL A 129 -10.72 -13.65 12.48
CA VAL A 129 -10.98 -12.29 12.98
C VAL A 129 -11.81 -11.49 11.96
N LEU A 130 -11.44 -11.52 10.67
CA LEU A 130 -12.16 -10.82 9.60
C LEU A 130 -13.59 -11.32 9.44
N VAL A 131 -13.82 -12.63 9.53
CA VAL A 131 -15.17 -13.23 9.48
C VAL A 131 -16.00 -12.79 10.68
N ILE A 132 -15.43 -12.76 11.89
CA ILE A 132 -16.11 -12.25 13.08
C ILE A 132 -16.47 -10.77 12.92
N CYS A 133 -15.57 -9.93 12.42
CA CYS A 133 -15.85 -8.51 12.15
C CYS A 133 -17.00 -8.35 11.13
N MET A 134 -17.02 -9.17 10.08
CA MET A 134 -18.10 -9.18 9.08
C MET A 134 -19.44 -9.60 9.71
N LEU A 135 -19.44 -10.61 10.57
CA LEU A 135 -20.64 -11.04 11.29
C LEU A 135 -21.14 -9.96 12.25
N ILE A 136 -20.26 -9.29 13.00
CA ILE A 136 -20.62 -8.19 13.88
C ILE A 136 -21.25 -7.05 13.07
N ALA A 137 -20.65 -6.67 11.94
CA ALA A 137 -21.21 -5.64 11.05
C ALA A 137 -22.59 -6.03 10.52
N ALA A 138 -22.79 -7.30 10.13
CA ALA A 138 -24.07 -7.82 9.67
C ALA A 138 -25.14 -7.81 10.78
N VAL A 139 -24.78 -8.18 12.01
CA VAL A 139 -25.68 -8.15 13.18
C VAL A 139 -26.07 -6.71 13.51
N ILE A 140 -25.12 -5.78 13.48
CA ILE A 140 -25.38 -4.35 13.71
C ILE A 140 -26.35 -3.79 12.66
N GLU A 141 -26.12 -4.10 11.39
CA GLU A 141 -27.00 -3.66 10.30
C GLU A 141 -28.40 -4.31 10.41
N PHE A 142 -28.47 -5.56 10.87
CA PHE A 142 -29.73 -6.23 11.14
C PHE A 142 -30.51 -5.57 12.28
N LEU A 143 -29.86 -5.29 13.41
CA LEU A 143 -30.48 -4.64 14.57
C LEU A 143 -30.95 -3.22 14.25
N ARG A 144 -30.30 -2.53 13.30
CA ARG A 144 -30.71 -1.19 12.85
C ARG A 144 -31.87 -1.24 11.87
N SER A 145 -31.75 -2.05 10.83
CA SER A 145 -32.70 -2.07 9.70
C SER A 145 -33.91 -2.97 9.95
N PHE A 146 -33.79 -3.94 10.87
CA PHE A 146 -34.72 -5.07 11.07
C PHE A 146 -35.14 -5.75 9.75
N ASN A 147 -34.30 -5.63 8.72
CA ASN A 147 -34.59 -6.10 7.37
C ASN A 147 -33.45 -6.98 6.88
N ALA A 148 -33.70 -8.30 6.90
CA ALA A 148 -32.73 -9.28 6.43
C ALA A 148 -32.29 -9.04 4.98
N LYS A 149 -33.17 -8.57 4.10
CA LYS A 149 -32.81 -8.30 2.69
C LYS A 149 -31.72 -7.24 2.59
N THR A 150 -31.84 -6.16 3.35
CA THR A 150 -30.84 -5.07 3.35
C THR A 150 -29.47 -5.58 3.81
N VAL A 151 -29.44 -6.41 4.85
CA VAL A 151 -28.21 -7.03 5.36
C VAL A 151 -27.59 -7.96 4.32
N PHE A 152 -28.38 -8.83 3.69
CA PHE A 152 -27.88 -9.74 2.66
C PHE A 152 -27.39 -9.01 1.40
N THR A 153 -28.04 -7.92 0.99
CA THR A 153 -27.54 -7.08 -0.11
C THR A 153 -26.19 -6.44 0.24
N GLY A 154 -26.01 -5.97 1.48
CA GLY A 154 -24.71 -5.48 1.95
C GLY A 154 -23.63 -6.56 1.97
N LEU A 155 -23.97 -7.77 2.43
CA LEU A 155 -23.07 -8.92 2.40
C LEU A 155 -22.72 -9.35 0.97
N GLU A 156 -23.66 -9.30 0.02
CA GLU A 156 -23.40 -9.61 -1.39
C GLU A 156 -22.28 -8.72 -1.96
N VAL A 157 -22.24 -7.43 -1.60
CA VAL A 157 -21.16 -6.52 -1.99
C VAL A 157 -19.81 -6.99 -1.44
N ALA A 158 -19.77 -7.44 -0.18
CA ALA A 158 -18.55 -8.01 0.41
C ALA A 158 -18.12 -9.29 -0.31
N TYR A 159 -19.06 -10.20 -0.62
CA TYR A 159 -18.77 -11.42 -1.37
C TYR A 159 -18.30 -11.16 -2.79
N ARG A 160 -18.89 -10.20 -3.49
CA ARG A 160 -18.41 -9.75 -4.82
C ARG A 160 -16.99 -9.22 -4.74
N GLY A 161 -16.68 -8.38 -3.74
CA GLY A 161 -15.32 -7.91 -3.51
C GLY A 161 -14.31 -9.05 -3.26
N MET A 162 -14.73 -10.09 -2.51
CA MET A 162 -13.91 -11.30 -2.34
C MET A 162 -13.73 -12.08 -3.65
N ALA A 163 -14.76 -12.17 -4.50
CA ALA A 163 -14.67 -12.82 -5.81
C ALA A 163 -13.73 -12.08 -6.77
N ASP A 164 -13.81 -10.74 -6.81
CA ASP A 164 -12.92 -9.90 -7.62
C ASP A 164 -11.46 -10.02 -7.16
N ALA A 165 -11.24 -10.02 -5.84
CA ALA A 165 -9.93 -10.27 -5.24
C ALA A 165 -9.41 -11.67 -5.59
N PHE A 166 -10.27 -12.69 -5.54
CA PHE A 166 -9.88 -14.05 -5.94
C PHE A 166 -9.45 -14.09 -7.41
N ALA A 167 -10.28 -13.56 -8.32
CA ALA A 167 -9.98 -13.56 -9.75
C ALA A 167 -8.70 -12.78 -10.10
N THR A 168 -8.44 -11.69 -9.38
CA THR A 168 -7.31 -10.80 -9.71
C THR A 168 -6.03 -11.20 -8.98
N VAL A 169 -6.08 -11.37 -7.66
CA VAL A 169 -4.91 -11.66 -6.82
C VAL A 169 -4.44 -13.10 -7.01
N VAL A 170 -5.33 -14.08 -6.92
CA VAL A 170 -4.93 -15.50 -6.97
C VAL A 170 -4.38 -15.85 -8.34
N MET A 171 -4.99 -15.35 -9.42
CA MET A 171 -4.49 -15.60 -10.77
C MET A 171 -3.11 -14.97 -10.99
N LEU A 172 -2.86 -13.77 -10.46
CA LEU A 172 -1.53 -13.16 -10.50
C LEU A 172 -0.50 -13.96 -9.71
N LEU A 173 -0.86 -14.49 -8.54
CA LEU A 173 0.06 -15.32 -7.75
C LEU A 173 0.36 -16.66 -8.42
N VAL A 174 -0.63 -17.30 -9.04
CA VAL A 174 -0.41 -18.53 -9.83
C VAL A 174 0.55 -18.23 -10.99
N ALA A 175 0.30 -17.16 -11.75
CA ALA A 175 1.17 -16.76 -12.84
C ALA A 175 2.59 -16.39 -12.35
N ALA A 176 2.69 -15.69 -11.22
CA ALA A 176 3.94 -15.33 -10.58
C ALA A 176 4.72 -16.56 -10.12
N GLY A 177 4.06 -17.57 -9.54
CA GLY A 177 4.69 -18.82 -9.14
C GLY A 177 5.25 -19.60 -10.34
N VAL A 178 4.49 -19.68 -11.45
CA VAL A 178 4.98 -20.28 -12.70
C VAL A 178 6.15 -19.48 -13.28
N PHE A 179 6.05 -18.15 -13.28
CA PHE A 179 7.11 -17.25 -13.72
C PHE A 179 8.38 -17.40 -12.88
N ALA A 180 8.25 -17.43 -11.55
CA ALA A 180 9.34 -17.62 -10.61
C ALA A 180 10.03 -18.98 -10.80
N GLN A 181 9.26 -20.03 -11.05
CA GLN A 181 9.80 -21.35 -11.37
C GLN A 181 10.52 -21.37 -12.73
N GLY A 182 9.98 -20.69 -13.74
CA GLY A 182 10.64 -20.50 -15.04
C GLY A 182 11.98 -19.78 -14.92
N LEU A 183 12.01 -18.64 -14.23
CA LEU A 183 13.23 -17.88 -13.97
C LEU A 183 14.28 -18.68 -13.18
N SER A 184 13.84 -19.45 -12.18
CA SER A 184 14.72 -20.34 -11.42
C SER A 184 15.36 -21.41 -12.31
N THR A 185 14.61 -21.94 -13.28
CA THR A 185 15.10 -23.00 -14.19
C THR A 185 16.10 -22.45 -15.21
N VAL A 186 15.92 -21.22 -15.68
CA VAL A 186 16.82 -20.55 -16.64
C VAL A 186 18.08 -19.98 -15.97
N GLY A 187 18.21 -20.09 -14.64
CA GLY A 187 19.37 -19.59 -13.90
C GLY A 187 19.37 -18.07 -13.69
N PHE A 188 18.22 -17.41 -13.86
CA PHE A 188 18.08 -15.97 -13.66
C PHE A 188 18.38 -15.56 -12.21
N ILE A 189 17.92 -16.35 -11.23
CA ILE A 189 18.20 -16.13 -9.81
C ILE A 189 19.71 -16.13 -9.56
N SER A 190 20.43 -17.12 -10.10
CA SER A 190 21.88 -17.20 -10.02
C SER A 190 22.57 -15.99 -10.67
N GLY A 191 22.04 -15.50 -11.81
CA GLY A 191 22.51 -14.29 -12.48
C GLY A 191 22.33 -13.03 -11.61
N LEU A 192 21.16 -12.86 -10.98
CA LEU A 192 20.90 -11.77 -10.05
C LEU A 192 21.85 -11.81 -8.85
N ILE A 193 22.11 -13.00 -8.29
CA ILE A 193 23.05 -13.17 -7.18
C ILE A 193 24.48 -12.83 -7.63
N GLY A 194 24.91 -13.27 -8.82
CA GLY A 194 26.23 -12.92 -9.37
C GLY A 194 26.41 -11.42 -9.59
N LEU A 195 25.37 -10.73 -10.06
CA LEU A 195 25.35 -9.26 -10.12
C LEU A 195 25.41 -8.65 -8.71
N ALA A 196 24.67 -9.18 -7.74
CA ALA A 196 24.70 -8.66 -6.38
C ALA A 196 26.07 -8.84 -5.69
N GLN A 197 26.73 -9.98 -5.91
CA GLN A 197 28.03 -10.30 -5.29
C GLN A 197 29.21 -9.57 -5.95
N SER A 198 29.11 -9.19 -7.22
CA SER A 198 30.20 -8.48 -7.92
C SER A 198 30.32 -6.99 -7.55
N PHE A 199 29.29 -6.40 -6.95
CA PHE A 199 29.25 -4.97 -6.62
C PHE A 199 29.43 -4.64 -5.11
N GLY A 200 29.57 -5.62 -4.20
CA GLY A 200 29.75 -5.38 -2.76
C GLY A 200 28.92 -6.28 -1.85
N THR A 201 28.41 -5.76 -0.72
CA THR A 201 27.53 -6.48 0.22
C THR A 201 26.25 -6.92 -0.51
N GLY A 202 26.17 -8.18 -0.93
CA GLY A 202 25.13 -8.66 -1.86
C GLY A 202 23.69 -8.36 -1.44
N GLY A 203 23.41 -8.24 -0.13
CA GLY A 203 22.11 -7.87 0.41
C GLY A 203 21.59 -6.51 -0.10
N ILE A 204 22.34 -5.43 0.09
CA ILE A 204 21.89 -4.08 -0.26
C ILE A 204 21.70 -3.93 -1.78
N ILE A 205 22.56 -4.55 -2.58
CA ILE A 205 22.46 -4.49 -4.03
C ILE A 205 21.23 -5.25 -4.51
N MET A 206 20.95 -6.42 -3.94
CA MET A 206 19.72 -7.16 -4.24
C MET A 206 18.47 -6.36 -3.87
N MET A 207 18.47 -5.71 -2.70
CA MET A 207 17.39 -4.83 -2.29
C MET A 207 17.16 -3.72 -3.33
N LEU A 208 18.22 -3.00 -3.71
CA LEU A 208 18.15 -1.90 -4.68
C LEU A 208 17.68 -2.36 -6.06
N VAL A 209 18.17 -3.53 -6.51
CA VAL A 209 17.71 -4.14 -7.76
C VAL A 209 16.21 -4.37 -7.68
N LEU A 210 15.73 -5.16 -6.70
CA LEU A 210 14.30 -5.48 -6.56
C LEU A 210 13.43 -4.23 -6.44
N VAL A 211 13.83 -3.28 -5.60
CA VAL A 211 13.14 -1.98 -5.47
C VAL A 211 13.00 -1.28 -6.82
N THR A 212 14.09 -1.21 -7.60
CA THR A 212 14.11 -0.49 -8.88
C THR A 212 13.21 -1.16 -9.91
N ILE A 213 13.36 -2.48 -10.13
CA ILE A 213 12.52 -3.21 -11.11
C ILE A 213 11.04 -3.19 -10.70
N THR A 214 10.73 -3.38 -9.42
CA THR A 214 9.34 -3.34 -8.93
C THR A 214 8.74 -1.96 -9.06
N MET A 215 9.47 -0.90 -8.73
CA MET A 215 9.00 0.48 -8.89
C MET A 215 8.74 0.82 -10.36
N LEU A 216 9.67 0.49 -11.26
CA LEU A 216 9.50 0.72 -12.70
C LEU A 216 8.29 -0.05 -13.25
N ALA A 217 8.11 -1.30 -12.85
CA ALA A 217 6.93 -2.10 -13.22
C ALA A 217 5.63 -1.50 -12.66
N ALA A 218 5.63 -0.96 -11.44
CA ALA A 218 4.46 -0.30 -10.88
C ALA A 218 4.13 1.03 -11.58
N MET A 219 5.15 1.78 -11.98
CA MET A 219 5.01 3.01 -12.76
C MET A 219 4.40 2.74 -14.13
N THR A 220 4.81 1.67 -14.81
CA THR A 220 4.30 1.33 -16.15
C THR A 220 2.92 0.71 -16.11
N THR A 221 2.63 -0.16 -15.13
CA THR A 221 1.33 -0.84 -15.02
C THR A 221 0.27 0.00 -14.30
N GLY A 222 0.65 1.01 -13.52
CA GLY A 222 -0.26 1.77 -12.67
C GLY A 222 -0.84 0.98 -11.49
N SER A 223 -0.30 -0.22 -11.22
CA SER A 223 -0.72 -1.13 -10.17
C SER A 223 0.36 -1.28 -9.11
N GLY A 224 -0.01 -1.12 -7.84
CA GLY A 224 0.88 -1.34 -6.70
C GLY A 224 0.96 -2.82 -6.32
N ASN A 225 0.00 -3.64 -6.76
CA ASN A 225 -0.12 -5.02 -6.33
C ASN A 225 0.46 -5.98 -7.38
N ALA A 226 0.26 -5.69 -8.67
CA ALA A 226 0.69 -6.60 -9.74
C ALA A 226 2.22 -6.84 -9.76
N PRO A 227 3.09 -5.80 -9.68
CA PRO A 227 4.53 -6.01 -9.62
C PRO A 227 4.96 -6.70 -8.33
N PHE A 228 4.37 -6.31 -7.20
CA PHE A 228 4.67 -6.94 -5.91
C PHE A 228 4.36 -8.44 -5.94
N TYR A 229 3.16 -8.83 -6.37
CA TYR A 229 2.78 -10.24 -6.48
C TYR A 229 3.63 -11.03 -7.47
N ALA A 230 4.07 -10.41 -8.56
CA ALA A 230 4.93 -11.05 -9.55
C ALA A 230 6.31 -11.44 -8.99
N PHE A 231 6.88 -10.62 -8.10
CA PHE A 231 8.24 -10.81 -7.59
C PHE A 231 8.30 -11.38 -6.16
N VAL A 232 7.23 -11.27 -5.36
CA VAL A 232 7.24 -11.73 -3.95
C VAL A 232 7.48 -13.23 -3.81
N GLU A 233 7.02 -14.04 -4.77
CA GLU A 233 7.26 -15.50 -4.81
C GLU A 233 8.75 -15.86 -5.01
N LEU A 234 9.57 -14.93 -5.50
CA LEU A 234 11.02 -15.14 -5.65
C LEU A 234 11.79 -14.90 -4.36
N ILE A 235 11.23 -14.15 -3.41
CA ILE A 235 11.95 -13.69 -2.23
C ILE A 235 12.45 -14.86 -1.37
N PRO A 236 11.64 -15.86 -0.98
CA PRO A 236 12.13 -16.93 -0.11
C PRO A 236 13.36 -17.65 -0.71
N LYS A 237 13.33 -17.91 -2.02
CA LYS A 237 14.45 -18.54 -2.74
C LYS A 237 15.69 -17.65 -2.79
N LEU A 238 15.52 -16.36 -3.10
CA LEU A 238 16.62 -15.38 -3.15
C LEU A 238 17.28 -15.24 -1.78
N ALA A 239 16.48 -15.03 -0.74
CA ALA A 239 16.94 -14.86 0.62
C ALA A 239 17.68 -16.09 1.14
N ALA A 240 17.14 -17.30 0.92
CA ALA A 240 17.79 -18.55 1.31
C ALA A 240 19.14 -18.78 0.62
N GLN A 241 19.24 -18.51 -0.69
CA GLN A 241 20.50 -18.67 -1.43
C GLN A 241 21.55 -17.62 -1.06
N MET A 242 21.12 -16.44 -0.64
CA MET A 242 21.99 -15.35 -0.21
C MET A 242 22.32 -15.38 1.29
N GLY A 243 21.63 -16.21 2.08
CA GLY A 243 21.78 -16.24 3.54
C GLY A 243 21.36 -14.93 4.22
N ILE A 244 20.34 -14.25 3.69
CA ILE A 244 19.83 -12.98 4.21
C ILE A 244 18.39 -13.11 4.69
N ASN A 245 17.98 -12.18 5.56
CA ASN A 245 16.62 -12.08 6.04
C ASN A 245 15.66 -11.75 4.88
N PRO A 246 14.63 -12.59 4.60
CA PRO A 246 13.63 -12.30 3.58
C PRO A 246 12.93 -10.94 3.75
N ALA A 247 12.69 -10.51 5.00
CA ALA A 247 12.04 -9.23 5.32
C ALA A 247 12.83 -8.02 4.82
N TYR A 248 14.17 -8.13 4.80
CA TYR A 248 15.08 -7.10 4.32
C TYR A 248 14.88 -6.80 2.82
N LEU A 249 14.40 -7.79 2.04
CA LEU A 249 14.06 -7.60 0.64
C LEU A 249 12.59 -7.23 0.43
N VAL A 250 11.66 -7.88 1.14
CA VAL A 250 10.21 -7.73 0.92
C VAL A 250 9.69 -6.35 1.30
N ILE A 251 10.10 -5.83 2.45
CA ILE A 251 9.60 -4.55 2.98
C ILE A 251 9.81 -3.41 1.98
N PRO A 252 11.06 -3.13 1.54
CA PRO A 252 11.30 -2.03 0.61
C PRO A 252 10.69 -2.31 -0.77
N MET A 253 10.63 -3.57 -1.21
CA MET A 253 9.95 -3.95 -2.46
C MET A 253 8.44 -3.65 -2.42
N LEU A 254 7.76 -3.99 -1.32
CA LEU A 254 6.34 -3.74 -1.12
C LEU A 254 6.04 -2.23 -1.18
N GLN A 255 6.85 -1.43 -0.51
CA GLN A 255 6.69 0.03 -0.52
C GLN A 255 7.04 0.61 -1.88
N ALA A 256 8.11 0.15 -2.53
CA ALA A 256 8.50 0.59 -3.87
C ALA A 256 7.41 0.36 -4.91
N SER A 257 6.68 -0.76 -4.82
CA SER A 257 5.53 -1.03 -5.69
C SER A 257 4.39 -0.02 -5.47
N ASN A 258 4.07 0.29 -4.21
CA ASN A 258 3.02 1.26 -3.88
C ASN A 258 3.42 2.71 -4.22
N LEU A 259 4.67 3.07 -3.97
CA LEU A 259 5.27 4.35 -4.36
C LEU A 259 5.25 4.51 -5.88
N GLY A 260 5.69 3.49 -6.63
CA GLY A 260 5.68 3.49 -8.10
C GLY A 260 4.28 3.68 -8.69
N ARG A 261 3.25 3.07 -8.10
CA ARG A 261 1.85 3.30 -8.48
C ARG A 261 1.47 4.79 -8.44
N THR A 262 1.92 5.53 -7.43
CA THR A 262 1.60 6.97 -7.28
C THR A 262 2.35 7.88 -8.24
N LEU A 263 3.33 7.35 -8.96
CA LEU A 263 4.04 8.02 -10.06
C LEU A 263 3.52 7.61 -11.44
N SER A 264 2.49 6.78 -11.50
CA SER A 264 1.92 6.34 -12.76
C SER A 264 0.74 7.21 -13.18
N PRO A 265 0.79 7.85 -14.37
CA PRO A 265 -0.32 8.66 -14.87
C PRO A 265 -1.55 7.81 -15.28
N VAL A 266 -1.38 6.49 -15.40
CA VAL A 266 -2.45 5.54 -15.73
C VAL A 266 -3.02 4.84 -14.49
N SER A 267 -2.50 5.14 -13.29
CA SER A 267 -3.06 4.59 -12.05
C SER A 267 -4.46 5.13 -11.80
N GLY A 268 -5.42 4.25 -11.50
CA GLY A 268 -6.80 4.64 -11.18
C GLY A 268 -6.90 5.64 -10.03
N VAL A 269 -6.00 5.59 -9.04
CA VAL A 269 -5.94 6.55 -7.93
C VAL A 269 -5.57 7.94 -8.46
N VAL A 270 -4.53 8.03 -9.29
CA VAL A 270 -4.07 9.30 -9.88
C VAL A 270 -5.11 9.87 -10.83
N VAL A 271 -5.73 9.03 -11.67
CA VAL A 271 -6.78 9.44 -12.61
C VAL A 271 -8.02 9.94 -11.87
N ALA A 272 -8.46 9.26 -10.80
CA ALA A 272 -9.61 9.69 -10.00
C ALA A 272 -9.38 11.04 -9.32
N VAL A 273 -8.18 11.23 -8.74
CA VAL A 273 -7.79 12.50 -8.12
C VAL A 273 -7.69 13.63 -9.14
N ALA A 274 -7.06 13.36 -10.29
CA ALA A 274 -6.92 14.33 -11.37
C ALA A 274 -8.29 14.78 -11.89
N GLY A 275 -9.23 13.84 -12.04
CA GLY A 275 -10.62 14.11 -12.41
C GLY A 275 -11.34 15.02 -11.41
N MET A 276 -11.22 14.76 -10.10
CA MET A 276 -11.79 15.63 -9.06
C MET A 276 -11.18 17.04 -9.07
N ALA A 277 -9.87 17.13 -9.27
CA ALA A 277 -9.15 18.39 -9.29
C ALA A 277 -9.26 19.15 -10.62
N LYS A 278 -9.84 18.53 -11.66
CA LYS A 278 -9.92 19.06 -13.03
C LYS A 278 -8.54 19.43 -13.60
N ILE A 279 -7.52 18.65 -13.29
CA ILE A 279 -6.15 18.81 -13.81
C ILE A 279 -5.70 17.56 -14.55
N SER A 280 -4.58 17.65 -15.27
CA SER A 280 -4.02 16.49 -15.97
C SER A 280 -3.44 15.47 -14.98
N PRO A 281 -3.61 14.15 -15.20
CA PRO A 281 -2.92 13.11 -14.42
C PRO A 281 -1.40 13.29 -14.35
N PHE A 282 -0.79 13.79 -15.44
CA PHE A 282 0.64 14.10 -15.46
C PHE A 282 1.02 15.22 -14.50
N GLU A 283 0.10 16.16 -14.23
CA GLU A 283 0.32 17.23 -13.27
C GLU A 283 0.32 16.70 -11.84
N VAL A 284 -0.60 15.78 -11.53
CA VAL A 284 -0.61 15.07 -10.24
C VAL A 284 0.69 14.30 -10.05
N VAL A 285 1.15 13.55 -11.06
CA VAL A 285 2.43 12.81 -11.01
C VAL A 285 3.61 13.75 -10.80
N LYS A 286 3.66 14.89 -11.50
CA LYS A 286 4.70 15.90 -11.29
C LYS A 286 4.70 16.42 -9.85
N ARG A 287 3.53 16.63 -9.27
CA ARG A 287 3.36 17.10 -7.89
C ARG A 287 3.65 16.00 -6.85
N THR A 288 3.47 14.72 -7.16
CA THR A 288 3.81 13.60 -6.26
C THR A 288 5.26 13.11 -6.41
N SER A 289 5.94 13.43 -7.51
CA SER A 289 7.30 12.98 -7.85
C SER A 289 8.32 13.11 -6.72
N VAL A 290 8.57 14.32 -6.24
CA VAL A 290 9.58 14.58 -5.21
C VAL A 290 9.20 13.94 -3.87
N PRO A 291 7.97 14.10 -3.34
CA PRO A 291 7.56 13.38 -2.14
C PRO A 291 7.76 11.88 -2.22
N VAL A 292 7.37 11.25 -3.33
CA VAL A 292 7.49 9.80 -3.51
C VAL A 292 8.96 9.36 -3.55
N LEU A 293 9.83 10.09 -4.25
CA LEU A 293 11.26 9.78 -4.27
C LEU A 293 11.89 9.92 -2.89
N VAL A 294 11.51 10.94 -2.11
CA VAL A 294 11.94 11.08 -0.71
C VAL A 294 11.44 9.89 0.13
N GLY A 295 10.17 9.51 -0.03
CA GLY A 295 9.60 8.34 0.64
C GLY A 295 10.37 7.06 0.32
N LEU A 296 10.73 6.84 -0.95
CA LEU A 296 11.49 5.68 -1.38
C LEU A 296 12.88 5.62 -0.75
N VAL A 297 13.61 6.73 -0.77
CA VAL A 297 14.94 6.81 -0.15
C VAL A 297 14.85 6.55 1.35
N VAL A 298 13.86 7.12 2.02
CA VAL A 298 13.66 6.91 3.47
C VAL A 298 13.30 5.46 3.76
N VAL A 299 12.48 4.81 2.94
CA VAL A 299 12.18 3.39 3.09
C VAL A 299 13.46 2.55 2.98
N ILE A 300 14.28 2.77 1.94
CA ILE A 300 15.54 2.03 1.75
C ILE A 300 16.47 2.22 2.95
N VAL A 301 16.70 3.47 3.38
CA VAL A 301 17.60 3.79 4.48
C VAL A 301 17.06 3.27 5.82
N ALA A 302 15.75 3.39 6.06
CA ALA A 302 15.14 2.88 7.29
C ALA A 302 15.13 1.35 7.34
N THR A 303 14.93 0.68 6.20
CA THR A 303 15.11 -0.78 6.11
C THR A 303 16.54 -1.17 6.44
N GLU A 304 17.54 -0.48 5.90
CA GLU A 304 18.95 -0.75 6.18
C GLU A 304 19.31 -0.64 7.66
N ILE A 305 18.69 0.32 8.37
CA ILE A 305 18.97 0.58 9.79
C ILE A 305 18.19 -0.36 10.71
N LEU A 306 16.91 -0.62 10.41
CA LEU A 306 15.98 -1.28 11.32
C LEU A 306 15.82 -2.78 11.07
N VAL A 307 16.14 -3.26 9.86
CA VAL A 307 15.95 -4.67 9.49
C VAL A 307 17.33 -5.32 9.37
N PRO A 308 17.64 -6.32 10.21
CA PRO A 308 18.94 -6.97 10.14
C PRO A 308 19.06 -7.76 8.84
N VAL A 309 20.20 -7.61 8.16
CA VAL A 309 20.50 -8.28 6.88
C VAL A 309 20.55 -9.79 7.06
N HIS A 310 21.00 -10.28 8.23
CA HIS A 310 21.08 -11.70 8.56
C HIS A 310 20.13 -12.00 9.74
N LEU A 311 19.57 -13.21 9.75
CA LEU A 311 18.75 -13.74 10.84
C LEU A 311 19.61 -14.21 12.01
#